data_AF-A0A2E0L1S9-F1
#
_entry.id   AF-A0A2E0L1S9-F1
#
_cell.length_a   1.000
_cell.length_b   1.000
_cell.length_c   1.000
_cell.angle_alpha   90.00
_cell.angle_beta   90.00
_cell.angle_gamma   90.00
#
_symmetry.space_group_name_H-M   'P 1'
#
loop_
_entity.id
_entity.type
_entity.pdbx_description
1 polymer ?
#
loop_
_entity_poly.entity_id
_entity_poly.type
_entity_poly.pdbx_seq_one_letter_code
_entity_poly.pdbx_strand_id
1 'polypeptide(L)'
;MLNSTLDWQPVLLVKVTREPFTGTSCGLQVSRLHLALHPDGVICAAWNVPSEQRDFPRARLVGWKPLRDVPFELPVRFERKGNARVSALIPNGTWVLPYDDEQHRLYLRLRQAWHSLISHIDSAPYSPYTLGFVRSLVATSTHSPSLN
;
A
#
# COMPACT_ATOMS: atom_id res chain seq x y z
N MET A 1 1.97 11.24 -34.71
CA MET A 1 1.77 10.47 -33.46
C MET A 1 2.12 11.42 -32.33
N LEU A 2 1.14 11.87 -31.55
CA LEU A 2 1.41 12.75 -30.40
C LEU A 2 2.15 11.92 -29.36
N ASN A 3 3.47 12.14 -29.23
CA ASN A 3 4.22 11.74 -28.05
C ASN A 3 3.71 12.56 -26.87
N SER A 4 2.54 12.19 -26.33
CA SER A 4 2.12 12.65 -25.02
C SER A 4 3.07 12.04 -24.02
N THR A 5 4.12 12.78 -23.65
CA THR A 5 4.98 12.46 -22.52
C THR A 5 4.08 12.30 -21.30
N LEU A 6 3.90 11.05 -20.86
CA LEU A 6 3.08 10.72 -19.72
C LEU A 6 3.67 11.38 -18.47
N ASP A 7 2.80 11.99 -17.67
CA ASP A 7 3.19 12.56 -16.39
C ASP A 7 3.37 11.45 -15.36
N TRP A 8 4.62 11.02 -15.16
CA TRP A 8 4.97 9.94 -14.25
C TRP A 8 5.20 10.46 -12.84
N GLN A 9 4.33 10.03 -11.92
CA GLN A 9 4.38 10.40 -10.53
C GLN A 9 4.98 9.25 -9.70
N PRO A 10 6.01 9.50 -8.86
CA PRO A 10 6.47 8.52 -7.90
C PRO A 10 5.43 8.38 -6.79
N VAL A 11 5.07 7.13 -6.45
CA VAL A 11 4.05 6.86 -5.43
C VAL A 11 4.52 5.83 -4.40
N LEU A 12 3.96 5.95 -3.21
CA LEU A 12 4.05 4.96 -2.14
C LEU A 12 2.72 4.20 -2.05
N LEU A 13 2.79 2.88 -2.14
CA LEU A 13 1.65 1.99 -1.92
C LEU A 13 1.68 1.46 -0.50
N VAL A 14 0.57 1.65 0.21
CA VAL A 14 0.37 1.14 1.57
C VAL A 14 -0.93 0.35 1.61
N LYS A 15 -0.86 -0.92 2.03
CA LYS A 15 -2.04 -1.79 2.15
C LYS A 15 -1.98 -2.59 3.43
N VAL A 16 -3.02 -2.45 4.25
CA VAL A 16 -3.27 -3.38 5.36
C VAL A 16 -3.88 -4.64 4.77
N THR A 17 -3.25 -5.79 5.00
CA THR A 17 -3.77 -7.10 4.62
C THR A 17 -4.67 -7.64 5.70
N ARG A 18 -5.74 -8.34 5.29
CA ARG A 18 -6.66 -9.01 6.20
C ARG A 18 -6.57 -10.51 6.00
N GLU A 19 -6.75 -11.25 7.07
CA GLU A 19 -6.91 -12.70 6.99
C GLU A 19 -8.20 -13.06 6.25
N PRO A 20 -8.16 -14.05 5.34
CA PRO A 20 -9.29 -14.40 4.48
C PRO A 20 -10.51 -14.98 5.23
N PHE A 21 -10.34 -15.47 6.46
CA PHE A 21 -11.40 -16.18 7.19
C PHE A 21 -11.90 -15.46 8.44
N THR A 22 -11.04 -14.70 9.09
CA THR A 22 -11.33 -14.01 10.36
C THR A 22 -11.65 -12.52 10.14
N GLY A 23 -11.30 -11.98 8.97
CA GLY A 23 -11.46 -10.56 8.65
C GLY A 23 -10.55 -9.64 9.46
N THR A 24 -9.66 -10.19 10.29
CA THR A 24 -8.72 -9.44 11.12
C THR A 24 -7.60 -8.87 10.26
N SER A 25 -7.20 -7.64 10.56
CA SER A 25 -6.02 -7.03 9.95
C SER A 25 -4.77 -7.76 10.46
N CYS A 26 -4.01 -8.37 9.55
CA CYS A 26 -2.90 -9.26 9.91
C CYS A 26 -1.52 -8.75 9.49
N GLY A 27 -1.45 -7.80 8.55
CA GLY A 27 -0.16 -7.35 8.02
C GLY A 27 -0.20 -6.01 7.31
N LEU A 28 1.00 -5.52 6.99
CA LEU A 28 1.22 -4.27 6.31
C LEU A 28 2.10 -4.50 5.08
N GLN A 29 1.54 -4.30 3.90
CA GLN A 29 2.27 -4.28 2.64
C GLN A 29 2.66 -2.84 2.30
N VAL A 30 3.94 -2.66 1.94
CA VAL A 30 4.54 -1.37 1.59
C VAL A 30 5.39 -1.59 0.34
N SER A 31 5.13 -0.80 -0.70
CA SER A 31 5.87 -0.85 -1.96
C SER A 31 5.93 0.54 -2.59
N ARG A 32 6.87 0.75 -3.52
CA ARG A 32 7.04 2.00 -4.27
C ARG A 32 7.13 1.73 -5.75
N LEU A 33 6.60 2.64 -6.56
CA LEU A 33 6.56 2.54 -8.02
C LEU A 33 6.23 3.88 -8.64
N HIS A 34 6.22 3.94 -9.98
CA HIS A 34 5.80 5.11 -10.73
C HIS A 34 4.43 4.86 -11.36
N LEU A 35 3.52 5.82 -11.26
CA LEU A 35 2.20 5.79 -11.91
C LEU A 35 2.05 6.94 -12.89
N ALA A 36 1.26 6.71 -13.94
CA ALA A 36 0.85 7.76 -14.86
C ALA A 36 -0.58 7.52 -15.34
N LEU A 37 -1.24 8.59 -15.75
CA LEU A 37 -2.54 8.53 -16.41
C LEU A 37 -2.37 8.31 -17.91
N HIS A 38 -2.89 7.20 -18.42
CA HIS A 38 -2.97 6.88 -19.84
C HIS A 38 -4.44 6.89 -20.31
N PRO A 39 -4.75 7.11 -21.61
CA PRO A 39 -6.12 7.06 -22.12
C PRO A 39 -6.91 5.79 -21.73
N ASP A 40 -6.23 4.64 -21.67
CA ASP A 40 -6.85 3.35 -21.29
C ASP A 40 -7.04 3.14 -19.77
N GLY A 41 -6.46 4.00 -18.94
CA GLY A 41 -6.49 3.94 -17.49
C GLY A 41 -5.16 4.28 -16.84
N VAL A 42 -5.01 3.93 -15.57
CA VAL A 42 -3.74 4.11 -14.85
C VAL A 42 -2.75 3.03 -15.31
N ILE A 43 -1.51 3.44 -15.58
CA ILE A 43 -0.38 2.55 -15.84
C ILE A 43 0.68 2.68 -14.76
N CYS A 44 1.53 1.67 -14.61
CA CYS A 44 2.65 1.65 -13.70
C CYS A 44 3.95 1.21 -14.35
N ALA A 45 5.06 1.65 -13.76
CA ALA A 45 6.40 1.12 -14.01
C ALA A 45 7.11 0.86 -12.67
N ALA A 46 8.03 -0.10 -12.64
CA ALA A 46 8.79 -0.41 -11.44
C ALA A 46 9.66 0.77 -10.98
N TRP A 47 9.97 0.82 -9.68
CA TRP A 47 10.72 1.93 -9.08
C TRP A 47 12.09 2.17 -9.72
N ASN A 48 12.79 1.09 -10.09
CA ASN A 48 14.13 1.12 -10.65
C ASN A 48 14.16 1.37 -12.18
N VAL A 49 13.02 1.65 -12.81
CA VAL A 49 12.95 1.91 -14.25
C VAL A 49 13.04 3.44 -14.51
N PRO A 50 14.09 3.91 -15.21
CA PRO A 50 14.22 5.32 -15.61
C PRO A 50 13.05 5.76 -16.48
N SER A 51 12.65 7.03 -16.41
CA SER A 51 11.51 7.60 -17.16
C SER A 51 11.55 7.30 -18.66
N GLU A 52 12.73 7.42 -19.27
CA GLU A 52 13.01 7.15 -20.68
C GLU A 52 12.77 5.69 -21.10
N GLN A 53 12.73 4.77 -20.14
CA GLN A 53 12.55 3.34 -20.36
C GLN A 53 11.15 2.85 -19.92
N ARG A 54 10.25 3.76 -19.54
CA ARG A 54 8.89 3.43 -19.07
C ARG A 54 7.92 3.25 -20.24
N ASP A 55 8.31 2.40 -21.16
CA ASP A 55 7.48 1.97 -22.28
C ASP A 55 7.09 0.50 -22.13
N PHE A 56 6.15 0.04 -22.94
CA PHE A 56 5.80 -1.39 -22.98
C PHE A 56 7.05 -2.23 -23.32
N PRO A 57 7.30 -3.37 -22.64
CA PRO A 57 6.46 -4.05 -21.64
C PRO A 57 6.72 -3.64 -20.17
N ARG A 58 7.60 -2.67 -19.94
CA ARG A 58 8.00 -2.21 -18.59
C ARG A 58 6.93 -1.33 -17.94
N ALA A 59 6.20 -0.58 -18.76
CA ALA A 59 4.96 0.06 -18.37
C ALA A 59 3.76 -0.88 -18.58
N ARG A 60 2.91 -1.03 -17.57
CA ARG A 60 1.75 -1.93 -17.58
C ARG A 60 0.50 -1.26 -17.01
N LEU A 61 -0.65 -1.53 -17.61
CA LEU A 61 -1.95 -1.14 -17.06
C LEU A 61 -2.13 -1.77 -15.67
N VAL A 62 -2.46 -0.95 -14.67
CA VAL A 62 -2.75 -1.46 -13.31
C VAL A 62 -4.18 -1.99 -13.20
N GLY A 63 -5.02 -1.71 -14.19
CA GLY A 63 -6.41 -2.14 -14.24
C GLY A 63 -7.39 -1.15 -13.61
N TRP A 64 -6.94 0.02 -13.16
CA TRP A 64 -7.76 1.10 -12.59
C TRP A 64 -8.11 2.15 -13.64
N LYS A 65 -9.38 2.56 -13.71
CA LYS A 65 -9.86 3.59 -14.64
C LYS A 65 -10.38 4.80 -13.88
N PRO A 66 -9.77 6.00 -13.98
CA PRO A 66 -10.13 7.10 -13.08
C PRO A 66 -11.57 7.60 -13.18
N LEU A 67 -12.13 7.62 -14.40
CA LEU A 67 -13.52 8.01 -14.62
C LEU A 67 -14.54 7.02 -14.07
N ARG A 68 -14.14 5.75 -13.84
CA ARG A 68 -15.04 4.68 -13.43
C ARG A 68 -14.83 4.25 -11.97
N ASP A 69 -13.57 4.11 -11.57
CA ASP A 69 -13.19 3.47 -10.31
C ASP A 69 -12.90 4.51 -9.23
N VAL A 70 -11.88 5.34 -9.41
CA VAL A 70 -11.47 6.37 -8.45
C VAL A 70 -10.63 7.46 -9.14
N PRO A 71 -10.84 8.76 -8.87
CA PRO A 71 -10.01 9.83 -9.44
C PRO A 71 -8.52 9.60 -9.17
N PHE A 72 -7.67 9.94 -10.14
CA PHE A 72 -6.21 9.81 -10.01
C PHE A 72 -5.62 11.08 -9.40
N GLU A 73 -6.08 11.42 -8.20
CA GLU A 73 -5.64 12.58 -7.43
C GLU A 73 -5.10 12.08 -6.08
N LEU A 74 -3.78 12.20 -5.87
CA LEU A 74 -3.13 11.65 -4.68
C LEU A 74 -3.27 12.62 -3.47
N PRO A 75 -3.42 12.13 -2.23
CA PRO A 75 -3.51 10.72 -1.85
C PRO A 75 -4.90 10.12 -2.13
N VAL A 76 -4.92 8.88 -2.58
CA VAL A 76 -6.17 8.19 -2.93
C VAL A 76 -6.18 6.75 -2.43
N ARG A 77 -7.35 6.26 -2.02
CA ARG A 77 -7.57 4.84 -1.76
C ARG A 77 -8.22 4.20 -2.98
N PHE A 78 -7.53 3.24 -3.57
CA PHE A 78 -8.05 2.48 -4.71
C PHE A 78 -9.14 1.54 -4.25
N GLU A 79 -10.38 2.05 -4.20
CA GLU A 79 -11.55 1.35 -3.68
C GLU A 79 -12.65 1.26 -4.73
N ARG A 80 -12.99 0.05 -5.18
CA ARG A 80 -14.12 -0.15 -6.11
C ARG A 80 -15.43 -0.23 -5.33
N LYS A 81 -16.39 0.62 -5.69
CA LYS A 81 -17.79 0.54 -5.21
C LYS A 81 -18.62 -0.57 -5.87
N GLY A 82 -18.03 -1.38 -6.76
CA GLY A 82 -18.72 -2.38 -7.59
C GLY A 82 -18.11 -3.80 -7.50
N ASN A 83 -18.15 -4.55 -8.61
CA ASN A 83 -17.74 -5.96 -8.64
C ASN A 83 -16.27 -6.18 -8.23
N ALA A 84 -16.07 -6.70 -7.03
CA ALA A 84 -14.76 -6.99 -6.44
C ALA A 84 -13.95 -8.08 -7.18
N ARG A 85 -14.55 -8.79 -8.15
CA ARG A 85 -13.90 -9.88 -8.90
C ARG A 85 -12.97 -9.41 -10.01
N VAL A 86 -12.96 -8.11 -10.35
CA VAL A 86 -12.04 -7.59 -11.37
C VAL A 86 -10.64 -7.51 -10.77
N SER A 87 -9.76 -8.41 -11.21
CA SER A 87 -8.36 -8.42 -10.80
C SER A 87 -7.65 -7.15 -11.30
N ALA A 88 -6.89 -6.52 -10.42
CA ALA A 88 -6.07 -5.36 -10.71
C ALA A 88 -4.67 -5.61 -10.17
N LEU A 89 -3.64 -5.10 -10.85
CA LEU A 89 -2.26 -5.26 -10.42
C LEU A 89 -2.01 -4.60 -9.05
N ILE A 90 -2.65 -3.44 -8.84
CA ILE A 90 -2.74 -2.82 -7.51
C ILE A 90 -4.04 -3.30 -6.87
N PRO A 91 -3.99 -4.04 -5.75
CA PRO A 91 -5.19 -4.60 -5.14
C PRO A 91 -6.17 -3.56 -4.63
N ASN A 92 -7.47 -3.89 -4.64
CA ASN A 92 -8.53 -3.09 -4.03
C ASN A 92 -8.23 -2.79 -2.54
N GLY A 93 -8.53 -1.59 -2.06
CA GLY A 93 -8.27 -1.10 -0.71
C GLY A 93 -6.84 -0.64 -0.44
N THR A 94 -5.98 -0.57 -1.46
CA THR A 94 -4.61 -0.02 -1.35
C THR A 94 -4.65 1.50 -1.32
N TRP A 95 -3.93 2.12 -0.38
CA TRP A 95 -3.65 3.54 -0.40
C TRP A 95 -2.49 3.83 -1.35
N VAL A 96 -2.68 4.81 -2.22
CA VAL A 96 -1.70 5.37 -3.14
C VAL A 96 -1.40 6.78 -2.66
N LEU A 97 -0.19 6.99 -2.17
CA LEU A 97 0.26 8.24 -1.58
C LEU A 97 1.32 8.88 -2.48
N PRO A 98 1.45 10.22 -2.49
CA PRO A 98 2.64 10.86 -3.05
C PRO A 98 3.90 10.26 -2.42
N TYR A 99 4.94 9.99 -3.21
CA TYR A 99 6.15 9.41 -2.65
C TYR A 99 6.92 10.45 -1.83
N ASP A 100 7.27 10.05 -0.61
CA ASP A 100 8.22 10.73 0.26
C ASP A 100 9.17 9.70 0.89
N ASP A 101 10.48 9.99 0.88
CA ASP A 101 11.52 9.06 1.33
C ASP A 101 11.50 8.85 2.85
N GLU A 102 11.11 9.86 3.63
CA GLU A 102 10.98 9.74 5.08
C GLU A 102 9.79 8.86 5.44
N GLN A 103 8.62 9.15 4.84
CA GLN A 103 7.41 8.38 4.99
C GLN A 103 7.61 6.92 4.56
N HIS A 104 8.27 6.67 3.43
CA HIS A 104 8.59 5.32 2.97
C HIS A 104 9.46 4.57 4.00
N ARG A 105 10.52 5.20 4.52
CA ARG A 105 11.37 4.60 5.56
C ARG A 105 10.61 4.31 6.84
N LEU A 106 9.71 5.19 7.24
CA LEU A 106 8.86 5.00 8.42
C LEU A 106 7.96 3.77 8.26
N TYR A 107 7.25 3.64 7.13
CA TYR A 107 6.39 2.48 6.87
C TYR A 107 7.17 1.17 6.77
N LEU A 108 8.39 1.19 6.22
CA LEU A 108 9.25 0.01 6.19
C LEU A 108 9.66 -0.44 7.61
N ARG A 109 10.03 0.51 8.48
CA ARG A 109 10.35 0.23 9.88
C ARG A 109 9.14 -0.32 10.63
N LEU A 110 7.97 0.29 10.44
CA LEU A 110 6.72 -0.19 11.03
C LEU A 110 6.40 -1.63 10.59
N ARG A 111 6.53 -1.93 9.29
CA ARG A 111 6.32 -3.29 8.77
C ARG A 111 7.29 -4.30 9.41
N GLN A 112 8.56 -3.94 9.54
CA GLN A 112 9.57 -4.80 10.18
C GLN A 112 9.27 -5.04 11.66
N ALA A 113 8.91 -3.98 12.40
CA ALA A 113 8.52 -4.08 13.80
C ALA A 113 7.29 -4.98 13.98
N TRP A 114 6.26 -4.81 13.14
CA TRP A 114 5.05 -5.64 13.14
C TRP A 114 5.37 -7.11 12.87
N HIS A 115 6.13 -7.42 11.82
CA HIS A 115 6.52 -8.80 11.53
C HIS A 115 7.34 -9.44 12.66
N SER A 116 8.28 -8.69 13.25
CA SER A 116 9.09 -9.18 14.36
C SER A 116 8.24 -9.48 15.59
N LEU A 117 7.27 -8.60 15.89
CA LEU A 117 6.32 -8.81 16.97
C LEU A 117 5.49 -10.08 16.75
N ILE A 118 4.85 -10.20 15.59
CA ILE A 118 3.99 -11.36 15.30
C ILE A 118 4.81 -12.66 15.33
N SER A 119 6.02 -12.66 14.75
CA SER A 119 6.91 -13.83 14.81
C SER A 119 7.31 -14.18 16.24
N HIS A 120 7.53 -13.18 17.10
CA HIS A 120 7.87 -13.43 18.50
C HIS A 120 6.67 -14.02 19.27
N ILE A 121 5.46 -13.48 19.09
CA ILE A 121 4.22 -14.02 19.68
C ILE A 121 4.00 -15.45 19.22
N ASP A 122 4.17 -15.74 17.94
CA ASP A 122 4.01 -17.08 17.36
C ASP A 122 4.99 -18.09 17.98
N SER A 123 6.25 -17.69 18.15
CA SER A 123 7.30 -18.57 18.68
C SER A 123 7.24 -18.83 20.20
N ALA A 124 6.78 -17.86 20.99
CA ALA A 124 6.87 -17.91 22.45
C ALA A 124 5.72 -17.18 23.16
N PRO A 125 4.45 -17.52 22.89
CA PRO A 125 3.28 -16.71 23.29
C PRO A 125 3.12 -16.51 24.80
N TYR A 126 3.65 -17.44 25.60
CA TYR A 126 3.53 -17.43 27.07
C TYR A 126 4.81 -16.98 27.78
N SER A 127 5.82 -16.50 27.06
CA SER A 127 7.05 -16.03 27.72
C SER A 127 6.76 -14.76 28.55
N PRO A 128 7.40 -14.58 29.71
CA PRO A 128 7.23 -13.37 30.52
C PRO A 128 7.53 -12.08 29.74
N TYR A 129 8.48 -12.14 28.81
CA TYR A 129 8.84 -11.03 27.93
C TYR A 129 7.71 -10.68 26.95
N THR A 130 7.16 -11.69 26.25
CA THR A 130 6.04 -11.49 25.30
C THR A 130 4.82 -10.91 26.02
N LEU A 131 4.48 -11.46 27.19
CA LEU A 131 3.35 -10.97 27.99
C LEU A 131 3.57 -9.54 28.49
N GLY A 132 4.79 -9.20 28.92
CA GLY A 132 5.17 -7.83 29.31
C GLY A 132 5.03 -6.84 28.16
N PHE A 133 5.52 -7.23 26.97
CA PHE A 133 5.42 -6.41 25.77
C PHE A 133 3.97 -6.19 25.32
N VAL A 134 3.15 -7.25 25.24
CA VAL A 134 1.73 -7.15 24.87
C VAL A 134 0.97 -6.24 25.84
N ARG A 135 1.21 -6.36 27.15
CA ARG A 135 0.62 -5.45 28.16
C ARG A 135 1.00 -4.00 27.90
N SER A 136 2.26 -3.72 27.58
CA SER A 136 2.73 -2.35 27.30
C SER A 136 2.02 -1.72 26.08
N LEU A 137 1.81 -2.51 25.02
CA LEU A 137 1.11 -2.07 23.81
C LEU A 137 -0.37 -1.77 24.06
N VAL A 138 -1.05 -2.64 24.82
CA VAL A 138 -2.46 -2.43 25.17
C VAL A 138 -2.61 -1.14 25.98
N ALA A 139 -1.73 -0.90 26.95
CA ALA A 139 -1.73 0.32 27.77
C ALA A 139 -1.46 1.61 26.96
N THR A 140 -0.69 1.54 25.88
CA THR A 140 -0.46 2.71 24.99
C THR A 140 -1.66 2.96 24.07
N SER A 141 -2.35 1.91 23.63
CA SER A 141 -3.51 2.03 22.73
C SER A 141 -4.76 2.63 23.40
N THR A 142 -4.88 2.55 24.72
CA THR A 142 -5.97 3.19 25.50
C THR A 142 -5.83 4.72 25.60
N HIS A 143 -4.74 5.30 25.09
CA HIS A 143 -4.47 6.74 25.11
C HIS A 143 -4.41 7.40 23.72
N SER A 144 -4.90 6.74 22.67
CA SER A 144 -5.02 7.40 21.36
C SER A 144 -6.05 8.54 21.41
N PRO A 145 -5.73 9.72 20.88
CA PRO A 145 -6.64 10.86 20.83
C PRO A 145 -7.81 10.53 19.90
N SER A 146 -9.00 10.92 20.32
CA SER A 146 -10.18 11.01 19.46
C SER A 146 -9.82 11.81 18.20
N LEU A 147 -9.82 11.15 17.05
CA LEU A 147 -9.99 11.83 15.78
C LEU A 147 -11.46 12.26 15.74
N ASN A 148 -11.67 13.57 15.73
CA ASN A 148 -12.94 14.32 15.76
C ASN A 148 -14.15 13.58 15.18
#